data_AF-A0A1S2PEX7-F1
#
_entry.id   AF-A0A1S2PEX7-F1
#
_cell.length_a   1.000
_cell.length_b   1.000
_cell.length_c   1.000
_cell.angle_alpha   90.00
_cell.angle_beta   90.00
_cell.angle_gamma   90.00
#
_symmetry.space_group_name_H-M   'P 1'
#
loop_
_entity.id
_entity.type
_entity.pdbx_description
1 polymer ?
#
loop_
_entity_poly.entity_id
_entity_poly.type
_entity_poly.pdbx_seq_one_letter_code
_entity_poly.pdbx_strand_id
1 'polypeptide(L)'
;MRARTAAERVACPVCGTASVRVHSRYVRRLADSAFRGCPALIDLRVRRFRCAQQDCAQATFAEQVDGLTFRHGRRGAGMQAVLDRVAVMAAGRAGSHLGQVLAAKVSRSTLLRLIRRLKGPERVTPRVLGVDEFAPRKGHIGAETGFCTGQRNR
;
A
#
# COMPACT_ATOMS: atom_id res chain seq x y z
N MET A 1 -18.48 2.83 -6.55
CA MET A 1 -19.13 1.50 -6.38
C MET A 1 -19.49 1.31 -4.91
N ARG A 2 -20.64 0.70 -4.60
CA ARG A 2 -21.02 0.35 -3.21
C ARG A 2 -20.98 -1.16 -3.03
N ALA A 3 -20.46 -1.61 -1.90
CA ALA A 3 -20.36 -3.04 -1.58
C ALA A 3 -20.66 -3.28 -0.10
N ARG A 4 -21.08 -4.51 0.23
CA ARG A 4 -21.25 -4.98 1.60
C ARG A 4 -20.69 -6.38 1.73
N THR A 5 -20.23 -6.73 2.92
CA THR A 5 -19.86 -8.09 3.28
C THR A 5 -21.12 -8.95 3.47
N ALA A 6 -21.02 -10.22 3.09
CA ALA A 6 -22.12 -11.18 3.18
C ALA A 6 -21.90 -12.27 4.24
N ALA A 7 -20.67 -12.45 4.73
CA ALA A 7 -20.34 -13.49 5.70
C ALA A 7 -21.18 -13.36 6.97
N GLU A 8 -21.72 -14.46 7.50
CA GLU A 8 -22.55 -14.41 8.71
C GLU A 8 -21.72 -14.27 9.99
N ARG A 9 -20.57 -14.94 10.01
CA ARG A 9 -19.60 -14.96 11.11
C ARG A 9 -18.21 -14.59 10.61
N VAL A 10 -17.41 -13.98 11.48
CA VAL A 10 -16.02 -13.61 11.18
C VAL A 10 -15.12 -14.02 12.34
N ALA A 11 -13.96 -14.60 12.02
CA ALA A 11 -12.96 -14.97 13.01
C ALA A 11 -12.28 -13.73 13.61
N CYS A 12 -12.07 -13.73 14.92
CA CYS A 12 -11.23 -12.74 15.58
C CYS A 12 -9.79 -12.85 15.05
N PRO A 13 -9.15 -11.76 14.60
CA PRO A 13 -7.79 -11.81 14.05
C PRO A 13 -6.71 -12.10 15.11
N VAL A 14 -7.07 -12.11 16.40
CA VAL A 14 -6.12 -12.37 17.50
C VAL A 14 -6.27 -13.79 18.05
N CYS A 15 -7.48 -14.22 18.41
CA CYS A 15 -7.72 -15.53 19.02
C CYS A 15 -8.39 -16.55 18.08
N GLY A 16 -8.75 -16.16 16.84
CA GLY A 16 -9.38 -17.05 15.87
C GLY A 16 -10.86 -17.36 16.12
N THR A 17 -11.40 -17.08 17.32
CA THR A 17 -12.80 -17.37 17.66
C THR A 17 -13.77 -16.66 16.71
N ALA A 18 -14.66 -17.43 16.08
CA ALA A 18 -15.70 -16.90 15.22
C ALA A 18 -16.74 -16.11 16.05
N SER A 19 -17.11 -14.93 15.56
CA SER A 19 -18.14 -14.10 16.17
C SER A 19 -19.22 -13.70 15.16
N VAL A 20 -20.47 -13.71 15.65
CA VAL A 20 -21.66 -13.16 14.98
C VAL A 20 -22.14 -11.85 15.65
N ARG A 21 -21.53 -11.47 16.78
CA ARG A 21 -21.99 -10.35 17.63
C ARG A 21 -21.54 -9.02 17.04
N VAL A 22 -22.36 -8.40 16.20
CA VAL A 22 -22.07 -7.09 15.61
C VAL A 22 -22.14 -5.99 16.66
N HIS A 23 -21.03 -5.28 16.85
CA HIS A 23 -20.93 -4.09 17.68
C HIS A 23 -21.44 -2.84 16.97
N SER A 24 -20.96 -2.61 15.75
CA SER A 24 -21.30 -1.41 14.97
C SER A 24 -21.04 -1.64 13.48
N ARG A 25 -21.49 -0.70 12.64
CA ARG A 25 -21.26 -0.71 11.18
C ARG A 25 -20.75 0.65 10.76
N TYR A 26 -19.83 0.70 9.81
CA TYR A 26 -19.33 1.94 9.23
C TYR A 26 -18.99 1.75 7.75
N VAL A 27 -18.87 2.85 7.01
CA VAL A 27 -18.44 2.83 5.60
C VAL A 27 -16.95 3.12 5.52
N ARG A 28 -16.21 2.28 4.80
CA ARG A 28 -14.81 2.47 4.47
C ARG A 28 -14.70 2.73 2.98
N ARG A 29 -14.20 3.91 2.63
CA ARG A 29 -13.88 4.26 1.24
C ARG A 29 -12.49 3.74 0.89
N LEU A 30 -12.42 2.87 -0.11
CA LEU A 30 -11.19 2.25 -0.60
C LEU A 30 -10.92 2.72 -2.03
N ALA A 31 -9.71 3.21 -2.28
CA ALA A 31 -9.23 3.39 -3.64
C ALA A 31 -8.74 2.06 -4.20
N ASP A 32 -9.18 1.71 -5.40
CA ASP A 32 -8.82 0.45 -6.06
C ASP A 32 -8.22 0.70 -7.44
N SER A 33 -7.71 -0.35 -8.08
CA SER A 33 -7.11 -0.31 -9.42
C SER A 33 -8.02 0.41 -10.39
N ALA A 34 -7.42 1.30 -11.20
CA ALA A 34 -8.16 2.10 -12.17
C ALA A 34 -8.97 1.19 -13.10
N PHE A 35 -10.25 1.54 -13.30
CA PHE A 35 -11.06 0.91 -14.33
C PHE A 35 -11.08 1.84 -15.53
N ARG A 36 -10.52 1.39 -16.67
CA ARG A 36 -10.41 2.20 -17.90
C ARG A 36 -9.74 3.56 -17.68
N GLY A 37 -8.71 3.62 -16.85
CA GLY A 37 -7.97 4.85 -16.54
C GLY A 37 -8.64 5.77 -15.52
N CYS A 38 -9.87 5.47 -15.07
CA CYS A 38 -10.56 6.25 -14.06
C CYS A 38 -10.25 5.72 -12.64
N PRO A 39 -10.03 6.58 -11.64
CA PRO A 39 -9.88 6.15 -10.26
C PRO A 39 -11.13 5.37 -9.81
N ALA A 40 -10.95 4.13 -9.38
CA ALA A 40 -12.04 3.33 -8.82
C ALA A 40 -12.15 3.57 -7.31
N LEU A 41 -13.34 3.89 -6.83
CA LEU A 41 -13.66 4.01 -5.41
C LEU A 41 -14.73 3.01 -5.00
N ILE A 42 -14.43 2.24 -3.95
CA ILE A 42 -15.34 1.29 -3.32
C ILE A 42 -15.77 1.86 -1.97
N ASP A 43 -17.04 2.18 -1.84
CA ASP A 43 -17.68 2.46 -0.55
C ASP A 43 -18.14 1.14 0.05
N LEU A 44 -17.27 0.53 0.87
CA LEU A 44 -17.49 -0.76 1.51
C LEU A 44 -18.15 -0.57 2.88
N ARG A 45 -19.35 -1.13 3.08
CA ARG A 45 -19.98 -1.20 4.40
C ARG A 45 -19.36 -2.35 5.19
N VAL A 46 -18.63 -2.01 6.26
CA VAL A 46 -17.88 -2.92 7.13
C VAL A 46 -18.57 -3.02 8.49
N ARG A 47 -18.66 -4.24 9.03
CA ARG A 47 -19.12 -4.52 10.39
C ARG A 47 -17.93 -4.63 11.35
N ARG A 48 -18.11 -4.09 12.55
CA ARG A 48 -17.24 -4.33 13.69
C ARG A 48 -17.94 -5.35 14.60
N PHE A 49 -17.25 -6.41 14.98
CA PHE A 49 -17.73 -7.48 15.84
C PHE A 49 -17.17 -7.33 17.26
N ARG A 50 -17.88 -7.85 18.26
CA ARG A 50 -17.33 -8.12 19.60
C ARG A 50 -16.75 -9.53 19.62
N CYS A 51 -15.55 -9.71 20.16
CA CYS A 51 -14.99 -11.04 20.37
C CYS A 51 -15.86 -11.82 21.36
N ALA A 52 -16.06 -13.12 21.09
CA ALA A 52 -16.82 -14.00 21.99
C ALA A 52 -15.96 -14.53 23.15
N GLN A 53 -14.63 -14.59 22.96
CA GLN A 53 -13.70 -15.01 23.99
C GLN A 53 -13.46 -13.89 25.01
N GLN A 54 -13.72 -14.18 26.29
CA GLN A 54 -13.68 -13.21 27.39
C GLN A 54 -12.25 -12.71 27.66
N ASP A 55 -11.27 -13.61 27.64
CA ASP A 55 -9.86 -13.28 27.91
C ASP A 55 -9.11 -12.77 26.68
N CYS A 56 -9.82 -12.49 25.58
CA CYS A 56 -9.18 -11.97 24.37
C CYS A 56 -8.82 -10.49 24.56
N ALA A 57 -7.53 -10.16 24.42
CA ALA A 57 -7.05 -8.78 24.41
C ALA A 57 -7.76 -7.89 23.37
N GLN A 58 -8.31 -8.49 22.31
CA GLN A 58 -9.10 -7.80 21.29
C GLN A 58 -10.60 -7.91 21.59
N ALA A 59 -11.16 -6.94 22.31
CA ALA A 59 -12.59 -6.92 22.64
C ALA A 59 -13.49 -6.69 21.42
N THR A 60 -13.06 -5.87 20.45
CA THR A 60 -13.79 -5.65 19.19
C THR A 60 -12.87 -5.64 17.99
N PHE A 61 -13.31 -6.14 16.84
CA PHE A 61 -12.51 -6.15 15.62
C PHE A 61 -13.37 -5.84 14.39
N ALA A 62 -12.78 -5.19 13.39
CA ALA A 62 -13.45 -4.96 12.11
C ALA A 62 -13.22 -6.15 11.18
N GLU A 63 -14.26 -6.63 10.51
CA GLU A 63 -14.10 -7.68 9.51
C GLU A 63 -13.16 -7.23 8.39
N GLN A 64 -12.38 -8.19 7.87
CA GLN A 64 -11.57 -8.01 6.67
C GLN A 64 -12.15 -8.90 5.57
N VAL A 65 -12.18 -8.37 4.35
CA VAL A 65 -12.45 -9.13 3.13
C VAL A 65 -11.09 -9.49 2.52
N ASP A 66 -10.82 -10.78 2.42
CA ASP A 66 -9.58 -11.29 1.85
C ASP A 66 -9.39 -10.78 0.42
N GLY A 67 -8.15 -10.44 0.06
CA GLY A 67 -7.80 -9.87 -1.24
C GLY A 67 -8.30 -8.43 -1.49
N LEU A 68 -9.17 -7.89 -0.65
CA LEU A 68 -9.69 -6.53 -0.81
C LEU A 68 -9.22 -5.58 0.29
N THR A 69 -9.25 -6.02 1.55
CA THR A 69 -8.97 -5.15 2.69
C THR A 69 -7.83 -5.67 3.55
N PHE A 70 -7.05 -4.75 4.10
CA PHE A 70 -6.08 -5.04 5.15
C PHE A 70 -6.21 -3.98 6.26
N ARG A 71 -5.68 -4.27 7.45
CA ARG A 71 -5.81 -3.37 8.61
C ARG A 71 -5.22 -1.98 8.30
N HIS A 72 -5.94 -0.92 8.67
CA HIS A 72 -5.58 0.49 8.45
C HIS A 72 -5.36 0.96 6.99
N GLY A 73 -5.57 0.10 5.99
CA GLY A 73 -5.48 0.48 4.58
C GLY A 73 -6.52 1.53 4.16
N ARG A 74 -6.20 2.39 3.20
CA ARG A 74 -7.18 3.26 2.53
C ARG A 74 -7.36 2.89 1.05
N ARG A 75 -6.77 1.77 0.65
CA ARG A 75 -6.73 1.26 -0.71
C ARG A 75 -7.02 -0.23 -0.69
N GLY A 76 -7.51 -0.76 -1.80
CA GLY A 76 -7.64 -2.19 -2.02
C GLY A 76 -6.27 -2.89 -1.93
N ALA A 77 -6.26 -4.16 -1.53
CA ALA A 77 -5.01 -4.92 -1.44
C ALA A 77 -4.34 -5.06 -2.82
N GLY A 78 -5.12 -5.21 -3.90
CA GLY A 78 -4.60 -5.21 -5.28
C GLY A 78 -3.88 -3.90 -5.64
N MET A 79 -4.52 -2.75 -5.42
CA MET A 79 -3.88 -1.44 -5.63
C MET A 79 -2.64 -1.24 -4.75
N GLN A 80 -2.67 -1.72 -3.50
CA GLN A 80 -1.51 -1.66 -2.62
C GLN A 80 -0.31 -2.45 -3.20
N ALA A 81 -0.56 -3.66 -3.71
CA ALA A 81 0.49 -4.48 -4.34
C ALA A 81 1.08 -3.84 -5.60
N VAL A 82 0.25 -3.17 -6.42
CA VAL A 82 0.74 -2.39 -7.58
C VAL A 82 1.68 -1.28 -7.12
N LEU A 83 1.28 -0.53 -6.09
CA LEU A 83 2.09 0.57 -5.56
C LEU A 83 3.38 0.10 -4.91
N ASP A 84 3.39 -1.07 -4.29
CA ASP A 84 4.61 -1.68 -3.76
C ASP A 84 5.61 -1.99 -4.89
N ARG A 85 5.15 -2.55 -6.02
CA ARG A 85 5.98 -2.78 -7.21
C ARG A 85 6.49 -1.47 -7.82
N VAL A 86 5.61 -0.48 -7.97
CA VAL A 86 5.99 0.87 -8.46
C VAL A 86 7.05 1.49 -7.55
N ALA A 87 6.91 1.33 -6.24
CA ALA A 87 7.87 1.88 -5.28
C ALA A 87 9.26 1.26 -5.46
N VAL A 88 9.34 -0.05 -5.69
CA VAL A 88 10.61 -0.75 -5.94
C VAL A 88 11.22 -0.36 -7.29
N MET A 89 10.42 -0.32 -8.36
CA MET A 89 10.92 -0.07 -9.72
C MET A 89 11.28 1.40 -9.98
N ALA A 90 10.49 2.33 -9.43
CA ALA A 90 10.56 3.75 -9.75
C ALA A 90 10.43 4.61 -8.49
N ALA A 91 11.27 4.39 -7.49
CA ALA A 91 11.23 5.18 -6.26
C ALA A 91 11.33 6.70 -6.53
N GLY A 92 10.76 7.51 -5.61
CA GLY A 92 10.93 8.96 -5.69
C GLY A 92 9.84 9.67 -6.49
N ARG A 93 10.26 10.66 -7.30
CA ARG A 93 9.34 11.48 -8.11
C ARG A 93 8.78 10.72 -9.31
N ALA A 94 9.62 9.91 -9.97
CA ALA A 94 9.20 9.11 -11.13
C ALA A 94 8.02 8.19 -10.79
N GLY A 95 8.08 7.43 -9.69
CA GLY A 95 6.98 6.59 -9.25
C GLY A 95 5.77 7.37 -8.76
N SER A 96 5.96 8.59 -8.23
CA SER A 96 4.85 9.47 -7.85
C SER A 96 4.06 9.90 -9.10
N HIS A 97 4.76 10.22 -10.19
CA HIS A 97 4.17 10.51 -11.49
C HIS A 97 3.50 9.27 -12.09
N LEU A 98 4.17 8.12 -12.08
CA LEU A 98 3.58 6.85 -12.53
C LEU A 98 2.31 6.50 -11.74
N GLY A 99 2.29 6.74 -10.42
CA GLY A 99 1.10 6.60 -9.61
C GLY A 99 -0.08 7.44 -10.11
N GLN A 100 0.16 8.67 -10.57
CA GLN A 100 -0.90 9.51 -11.15
C GLN A 100 -1.46 8.91 -12.44
N VAL A 101 -0.58 8.41 -13.32
CA VAL A 101 -0.99 7.70 -14.56
C VAL A 101 -1.84 6.47 -14.25
N LEU A 102 -1.55 5.78 -13.14
CA LEU A 102 -2.32 4.63 -12.65
C LEU A 102 -3.55 5.01 -11.83
N ALA A 103 -3.96 6.29 -11.84
CA ALA A 103 -5.06 6.84 -11.04
C ALA A 103 -4.90 6.62 -9.51
N ALA A 104 -3.66 6.46 -9.05
CA ALA A 104 -3.26 6.18 -7.69
C ALA A 104 -2.37 7.31 -7.13
N LYS A 105 -3.00 8.43 -6.73
CA LYS A 105 -2.27 9.60 -6.24
C LYS A 105 -1.47 9.25 -4.96
N VAL A 106 -0.15 9.12 -5.10
CA VAL A 106 0.80 8.89 -4.01
C VAL A 106 1.98 9.83 -4.11
N SER A 107 2.48 10.29 -2.96
CA SER A 107 3.66 11.15 -2.90
C SER A 107 4.95 10.32 -2.95
N ARG A 108 6.06 10.95 -3.34
CA ARG A 108 7.42 10.39 -3.18
C ARG A 108 7.65 9.80 -1.79
N SER A 109 7.29 10.54 -0.74
CA SER A 109 7.48 10.10 0.65
C SER A 109 6.62 8.89 1.00
N THR A 110 5.45 8.75 0.37
CA THR A 110 4.61 7.56 0.52
C THR A 110 5.30 6.34 -0.08
N LEU A 111 5.84 6.45 -1.30
CA LEU A 111 6.57 5.34 -1.95
C LEU A 111 7.80 4.93 -1.15
N LEU A 112 8.60 5.88 -0.65
CA LEU A 112 9.74 5.57 0.22
C LEU A 112 9.31 4.83 1.49
N ARG A 113 8.15 5.17 2.06
CA ARG A 113 7.59 4.46 3.22
C ARG A 113 7.16 3.04 2.86
N LEU A 114 6.65 2.80 1.64
CA LEU A 114 6.31 1.46 1.17
C LEU A 114 7.57 0.60 1.06
N ILE A 115 8.62 1.10 0.40
CA ILE A 115 9.91 0.38 0.27
C ILE A 115 10.45 -0.02 1.64
N ARG A 116 10.46 0.89 2.61
CA ARG A 116 10.94 0.61 3.97
C ARG A 116 10.14 -0.45 4.73
N ARG A 117 8.90 -0.73 4.31
CA ARG A 117 8.03 -1.75 4.92
C ARG A 117 8.13 -3.10 4.22
N LEU A 118 8.63 -3.14 2.99
CA LEU A 118 8.83 -4.39 2.27
C LEU A 118 9.95 -5.18 2.96
N LYS A 119 9.70 -6.46 3.20
CA LYS A 119 10.76 -7.38 3.62
C LYS A 119 11.77 -7.46 2.48
N GLY A 120 13.04 -7.16 2.78
CA GLY A 120 14.11 -7.40 1.83
C GLY A 120 14.26 -8.89 1.53
N PRO A 121 14.89 -9.26 0.41
CA PRO A 121 15.28 -10.63 0.18
C PRO A 121 16.18 -11.12 1.32
N GLU A 122 16.08 -12.42 1.64
CA GLU A 122 17.02 -13.05 2.55
C GLU A 122 18.43 -12.86 1.99
N ARG A 123 19.33 -12.34 2.82
CA ARG A 123 20.69 -12.01 2.39
C ARG A 123 21.60 -13.14 2.81
N VAL A 124 22.16 -13.84 1.84
CA VAL A 124 23.30 -14.72 2.07
C VAL A 124 24.54 -13.84 2.19
N THR A 125 25.34 -14.03 3.24
CA THR A 125 26.61 -13.32 3.39
C THR A 125 27.55 -13.72 2.25
N PRO A 126 27.98 -12.79 1.39
CA PRO A 126 28.86 -13.12 0.28
C PRO A 126 30.27 -13.44 0.81
N ARG A 127 30.98 -14.36 0.14
CA ARG A 127 32.39 -14.69 0.47
C ARG A 127 33.34 -13.53 0.13
N VAL A 128 33.01 -12.75 -0.90
CA VAL A 128 33.77 -11.58 -1.35
C VAL A 128 32.78 -10.45 -1.58
N LEU A 129 33.01 -9.29 -0.95
CA LEU A 129 32.20 -8.09 -1.10
C LEU A 129 32.97 -7.04 -1.88
N GLY A 130 32.56 -6.76 -3.11
CA GLY A 130 33.01 -5.59 -3.84
C GLY A 130 32.38 -4.33 -3.26
N VAL A 131 33.19 -3.32 -2.95
CA VAL A 131 32.73 -2.00 -2.53
C VAL A 131 32.92 -1.06 -3.70
N ASP A 132 31.84 -0.41 -4.13
CA ASP A 132 31.87 0.60 -5.18
C ASP A 132 31.50 1.97 -4.57
N GLU A 133 32.21 3.00 -4.99
CA GLU A 133 31.97 4.37 -4.56
C GLU A 133 30.99 5.04 -5.52
N PHE A 134 29.72 5.05 -5.13
CA PHE A 134 28.72 5.83 -5.84
C PHE A 134 28.66 7.27 -5.30
N ALA A 135 29.13 8.22 -6.10
CA ALA A 135 29.03 9.65 -5.80
C ALA A 135 27.78 10.28 -6.47
N PRO A 136 26.64 10.43 -5.77
CA PRO A 136 25.51 11.14 -6.35
C PRO A 136 25.88 12.61 -6.55
N ARG A 137 25.65 13.13 -7.76
CA ARG A 137 25.78 14.57 -8.02
C ARG A 137 24.79 15.34 -7.14
N LYS A 138 25.30 16.06 -6.12
CA LYS A 138 24.47 16.92 -5.26
C LYS A 138 23.91 18.06 -6.12
N GLY A 139 22.59 18.11 -6.26
CA GLY A 139 21.89 19.18 -6.97
C GLY A 139 21.54 20.34 -6.04
N HIS A 140 22.11 21.52 -6.31
CA HIS A 140 21.67 22.80 -5.78
C HIS A 140 20.18 23.01 -6.10
N ILE A 141 19.39 23.43 -5.12
CA ILE A 141 17.99 23.82 -5.33
C ILE A 141 18.00 25.31 -5.67
N GLY A 142 17.93 25.63 -6.96
CA GLY A 142 17.66 26.94 -7.53
C GLY A 142 17.03 26.72 -8.90
N ALA A 143 15.89 27.36 -9.14
CA ALA A 143 15.07 27.18 -10.33
C ALA A 143 15.81 27.60 -11.61
N GLU A 144 15.62 26.86 -12.70
CA GLU A 144 15.22 27.37 -14.03
C GLU A 144 15.37 26.28 -15.10
N THR A 145 14.47 26.35 -16.07
CA THR A 145 14.34 25.49 -17.24
C THR A 145 15.65 25.42 -18.02
N GLY A 146 16.23 24.22 -18.14
CA GLY A 146 17.41 23.99 -18.96
C GLY A 146 17.30 22.65 -19.68
N PHE A 147 16.94 22.69 -20.97
CA PHE A 147 17.12 21.58 -21.89
C PHE A 147 18.62 21.22 -21.96
N CYS A 148 19.00 20.01 -21.58
CA CYS A 148 20.33 19.48 -21.84
C CYS A 148 20.28 18.57 -23.06
N THR A 149 20.59 19.12 -24.24
CA THR A 149 21.08 18.36 -25.39
C THR A 149 22.51 17.89 -25.09
N GLY A 150 22.68 16.58 -24.85
CA GLY A 150 24.00 15.96 -24.69
C GLY A 150 24.43 15.27 -25.97
N GLN A 151 25.26 15.94 -26.77
CA GLN A 151 26.06 15.33 -27.84
C GLN A 151 26.99 14.26 -27.25
N ARG A 152 27.04 13.09 -27.89
CA ARG A 152 28.10 12.10 -27.71
C ARG A 152 29.31 12.57 -28.50
N ASN A 153 30.50 12.51 -27.92
CA ASN A 153 31.71 12.42 -28.72
C ASN A 153 32.45 11.12 -28.40
N ARG A 154 32.91 10.49 -29.49
CA ARG A 154 33.90 9.43 -29.52
C ARG A 154 35.26 9.95 -29.05
#